data_AF-A0A521QWD2-F1
#
_entry.id   AF-A0A521QWD2-F1
#
_cell.length_a   1.000
_cell.length_b   1.000
_cell.length_c   1.000
_cell.angle_alpha   90.00
_cell.angle_beta   90.00
_cell.angle_gamma   90.00
#
_symmetry.space_group_name_H-M   'P 1'
#
loop_
_entity.id
_entity.type
_entity.pdbx_description
1 polymer ?
#
loop_
_entity_poly.entity_id
_entity_poly.type
_entity_poly.pdbx_seq_one_letter_code
_entity_poly.pdbx_strand_id
1 'polypeptide(L)' 'MDIWTFGWTVALIGMGGTLLVLWLLSLLILVLKMAFPYKAEDSASAKG' A
#
# COMPACT_ATOMS: atom_id res chain seq x y z
N MET A 1 -6.61 26.64 12.84
CA MET A 1 -7.44 25.48 12.45
C MET A 1 -8.17 25.03 13.68
N ASP A 2 -9.49 25.08 13.64
CA ASP A 2 -10.34 24.60 14.73
C ASP A 2 -10.02 23.13 15.00
N ILE A 3 -9.93 22.75 16.29
CA ILE A 3 -9.60 21.38 16.75
C ILE A 3 -10.46 20.32 16.04
N TRP A 4 -11.68 20.70 15.69
CA TRP A 4 -12.66 19.85 15.04
C TRP A 4 -12.25 19.47 13.60
N THR A 5 -11.79 20.44 12.80
CA THR A 5 -11.30 20.21 11.43
C THR A 5 -9.98 19.41 11.45
N PHE A 6 -9.16 19.63 12.47
CA PHE A 6 -7.93 18.86 12.67
C PHE A 6 -8.24 17.39 12.98
N GLY A 7 -9.19 17.12 13.88
CA GLY A 7 -9.62 15.76 14.21
C GLY A 7 -10.17 15.00 12.99
N TRP A 8 -11.01 15.65 12.17
CA TRP A 8 -11.52 15.05 10.93
C TRP A 8 -10.41 14.74 9.93
N THR A 9 -9.44 15.63 9.79
CA THR A 9 -8.29 15.42 8.90
C THR A 9 -7.48 14.21 9.35
N VAL A 10 -7.17 14.10 10.64
CA VAL A 10 -6.40 12.97 11.18
C VAL A 10 -7.22 11.67 11.15
N ALA A 11 -8.53 11.71 11.34
CA ALA A 11 -9.39 10.52 11.22
C ALA A 11 -9.48 10.02 9.77
N LEU A 12 -9.69 10.93 8.80
CA LEU A 12 -9.73 10.60 7.38
C LEU A 12 -8.36 10.15 6.85
N ILE A 13 -7.28 10.82 7.24
CA ILE A 13 -5.92 10.41 6.87
C ILE A 13 -5.52 9.14 7.61
N GLY A 14 -5.96 8.92 8.84
CA GLY A 14 -5.68 7.69 9.59
C GLY A 14 -6.35 6.48 8.96
N MET A 15 -7.67 6.51 8.80
CA MET A 15 -8.42 5.38 8.23
C MET A 15 -8.24 5.27 6.71
N GLY A 16 -8.31 6.40 5.99
CA GLY A 16 -8.14 6.43 4.54
C GLY A 16 -6.68 6.24 4.11
N GLY A 17 -5.73 6.79 4.88
CA GLY A 17 -4.31 6.68 4.56
C GLY A 17 -3.78 5.26 4.68
N THR A 18 -4.27 4.43 5.60
CA THR A 18 -3.87 3.01 5.65
C THR A 18 -4.29 2.27 4.39
N LEU A 19 -5.54 2.40 3.95
CA LEU A 19 -6.02 1.76 2.72
C LEU A 19 -5.28 2.27 1.48
N LEU A 20 -5.01 3.58 1.43
CA LEU A 20 -4.30 4.23 0.33
C LEU A 20 -2.84 3.78 0.26
N VAL A 21 -2.16 3.63 1.40
CA VAL A 21 -0.78 3.11 1.46
C VAL A 21 -0.72 1.64 1.02
N LEU A 22 -1.66 0.79 1.45
CA LEU A 22 -1.70 -0.61 1.00
C LEU A 22 -1.93 -0.70 -0.50
N TRP A 23 -2.83 0.13 -1.05
CA TRP A 23 -3.07 0.21 -2.48
C TRP A 23 -1.83 0.68 -3.24
N LEU A 24 -1.14 1.72 -2.74
CA LEU A 24 0.07 2.26 -3.33
C LEU A 24 1.22 1.23 -3.32
N LEU A 25 1.40 0.50 -2.22
CA LEU A 25 2.37 -0.60 -2.13
C LEU A 25 2.08 -1.70 -3.14
N SER A 26 0.82 -2.10 -3.30
CA SER A 26 0.40 -3.06 -4.32
C SER A 26 0.76 -2.59 -5.73
N LEU A 27 0.48 -1.32 -6.01
CA LEU A 27 0.79 -0.69 -7.30
C LEU A 27 2.31 -0.62 -7.51
N LEU A 28 3.08 -0.31 -6.47
CA LEU A 28 4.53 -0.26 -6.49
C LEU A 28 5.14 -1.64 -6.79
N ILE A 29 4.60 -2.72 -6.21
CA ILE A 29 5.02 -4.10 -6.51
C ILE A 29 4.72 -4.45 -7.97
N LEU A 30 3.57 -4.02 -8.51
CA LEU A 30 3.19 -4.28 -9.90
C LEU A 30 4.09 -3.52 -10.88
N VAL A 31 4.39 -2.26 -10.58
CA VAL A 31 5.34 -1.44 -11.34
C VAL A 31 6.75 -2.04 -11.25
N LEU A 32 7.18 -2.46 -10.07
CA LEU A 32 8.49 -3.11 -9.89
C LEU A 32 8.56 -4.42 -10.67
N LYS A 33 7.49 -5.22 -10.70
CA LYS A 33 7.40 -6.46 -11.47
C LYS A 33 7.37 -6.23 -13.00
N MET A 34 6.93 -5.04 -13.43
CA MET A 34 6.93 -4.65 -14.84
C MET A 34 8.27 -4.03 -15.26
N ALA A 35 8.87 -3.19 -14.42
CA ALA A 35 10.17 -2.58 -14.66
C ALA A 35 11.32 -3.57 -14.50
N PHE A 36 11.21 -4.47 -13.51
CA PHE A 36 12.04 -5.64 -13.33
C PHE A 36 11.16 -6.88 -13.50
N PRO A 37 11.10 -7.47 -14.72
CA PRO A 37 10.45 -8.76 -14.94
C PRO A 37 11.23 -9.84 -14.17
N TYR A 38 10.95 -9.95 -12.88
CA TYR A 38 11.52 -10.93 -11.99
C TYR A 38 11.00 -12.29 -12.45
N LYS A 39 11.85 -13.02 -13.18
CA LYS A 39 11.61 -14.42 -13.50
C LYS A 39 11.82 -15.22 -12.23
N ALA A 40 10.78 -15.27 -11.40
CA ALA A 40 10.65 -16.26 -10.36
C ALA A 40 10.41 -17.62 -11.03
N GLU A 41 11.46 -18.19 -11.62
CA GLU A 41 11.62 -19.63 -11.64
C GLU A 41 11.94 -20.03 -10.18
N ASP A 42 11.16 -20.96 -9.62
CA ASP A 42 11.35 -21.56 -8.30
C ASP A 42 11.32 -20.63 -7.07
N SER A 43 10.12 -20.26 -6.61
CA SER A 43 9.85 -20.07 -5.17
C SER A 43 8.37 -20.23 -4.86
N ALA A 44 7.79 -21.31 -5.38
CA ALA A 44 6.60 -21.93 -4.82
C ALA A 44 7.00 -22.74 -3.57
N SER A 45 7.59 -22.09 -2.57
CA SER A 45 7.85 -22.71 -1.27
C SER A 45 7.03 -22.02 -0.19
N ALA A 46 6.02 -22.76 0.26
CA ALA A 46 5.45 -22.73 1.59
C ALA A 46 4.74 -21.43 2.04
N LYS A 47 3.42 -21.41 1.84
CA LYS A 47 2.53 -21.30 3.01
C LYS A 47 1.20 -22.02 2.75
N GLY A 48 1.27 -23.35 2.90
CA GLY A 48 0.18 -24.09 3.53
C GLY A 48 0.18 -23.84 5.03
#